data_AF-A0A1H6U620-F1
#
_entry.id   AF-A0A1H6U620-F1
#
_cell.length_a   1.000
_cell.length_b   1.000
_cell.length_c   1.000
_cell.angle_alpha   90.00
_cell.angle_beta   90.00
_cell.angle_gamma   90.00
#
_symmetry.space_group_name_H-M   'P 1'
#
loop_
_entity.id
_entity.type
_entity.pdbx_description
1 polymer ?
#
loop_
_entity_poly.entity_id
_entity_poly.type
_entity_poly.pdbx_seq_one_letter_code
_entity_poly.pdbx_strand_id
1 'polypeptide(L)'
;MGIFSSLLGNAGAVSQEDLVKKYGQLLTDSEEIELGFKLIRDTFIFTNKRLILVDVQGLTGSKTEYKSISYKSISRFSIETAGTFDLEAELKIWVSSETQPSIKKQFNKSVNV
;
A
#
# COMPACT_ATOMS: atom_id res chain seq x y z
N MET A 1 -0.28 15.24 14.90
CA MET A 1 1.14 14.85 15.08
C MET A 1 1.20 13.56 15.87
N GLY A 2 0.88 12.43 15.23
CA GLY A 2 0.71 11.17 15.95
C GLY A 2 0.77 9.99 15.00
N ILE A 3 1.55 8.98 15.39
CA ILE A 3 1.79 7.67 14.76
C ILE A 3 2.42 7.64 13.36
N PHE A 4 1.99 8.47 12.40
CA PHE A 4 2.49 8.39 11.01
C PHE A 4 3.84 9.07 10.78
N SER A 5 4.27 9.97 11.67
CA SER A 5 5.56 10.67 11.53
C SER A 5 6.76 9.75 11.73
N SER A 6 6.60 8.62 12.43
CA SER A 6 7.66 7.62 12.62
C SER A 6 7.83 6.69 11.41
N LEU A 7 6.80 6.58 10.54
CA LEU A 7 6.85 5.79 9.31
C LEU A 7 7.57 6.52 8.16
N LEU A 8 7.69 7.84 8.23
CA LEU A 8 8.36 8.68 7.23
C LEU A 8 9.89 8.52 7.21
N GLY A 9 10.48 7.90 8.25
CA GLY A 9 11.92 7.82 8.43
C GLY A 9 12.63 6.62 7.78
N ASN A 10 11.91 5.58 7.36
CA ASN A 10 12.51 4.31 6.95
C ASN A 10 12.02 3.84 5.57
N ALA A 11 12.94 3.87 4.59
CA ALA A 11 12.97 3.12 3.33
C ALA A 11 11.61 2.56 2.81
N GLY A 12 10.78 3.43 2.23
CA GLY A 12 9.55 2.97 1.57
C GLY A 12 8.61 4.07 1.12
N ALA A 13 8.64 5.25 1.76
CA ALA A 13 7.83 6.39 1.36
C ALA A 13 8.29 6.96 0.01
N VAL A 14 7.36 7.12 -0.93
CA VAL A 14 7.59 7.80 -2.21
C VAL A 14 7.12 9.24 -2.08
N SER A 15 7.82 10.19 -2.71
CA SER A 15 7.39 11.58 -2.72
C SER A 15 5.99 11.70 -3.34
N GLN A 16 5.16 12.57 -2.77
CA GLN A 16 3.80 12.81 -3.28
C GLN A 16 3.85 13.34 -4.73
N GLU A 17 4.83 14.17 -5.05
CA GLU A 17 5.05 14.72 -6.39
C GLU A 17 5.28 13.63 -7.44
N ASP A 18 6.14 12.64 -7.14
CA ASP A 18 6.41 11.52 -8.05
C ASP A 18 5.17 10.64 -8.25
N LEU A 19 4.41 10.43 -7.17
CA LEU A 19 3.16 9.66 -7.23
C LEU A 19 2.10 10.38 -8.07
N VAL A 20 1.93 11.69 -7.89
CA VAL A 20 0.99 12.49 -8.70
C VAL A 20 1.43 12.51 -10.16
N LYS A 21 2.73 12.68 -10.44
CA LYS A 21 3.25 12.67 -11.81
C LYS A 21 2.99 11.35 -12.53
N LYS A 22 3.08 10.22 -11.82
CA LYS A 22 2.93 8.89 -12.41
C LYS A 22 1.49 8.37 -12.42
N TYR A 23 0.72 8.69 -11.38
CA TYR A 23 -0.59 8.08 -11.11
C TYR A 23 -1.73 9.10 -11.02
N GLY A 24 -1.46 10.39 -11.21
CA GLY A 24 -2.47 11.46 -11.12
C GLY A 24 -3.67 11.25 -12.04
N GLN A 25 -3.47 10.62 -13.20
CA GLN A 25 -4.55 10.25 -14.13
C GLN A 25 -5.55 9.22 -13.57
N LEU A 26 -5.22 8.53 -12.47
CA LEU A 26 -6.10 7.57 -11.80
C LEU A 26 -7.04 8.24 -10.79
N LEU A 27 -6.76 9.49 -10.43
CA LEU A 27 -7.50 10.23 -9.42
C LEU A 27 -8.79 10.81 -10.01
N THR A 28 -9.83 10.81 -9.19
CA THR A 28 -11.08 11.52 -9.50
C THR A 28 -10.97 12.99 -9.13
N ASP A 29 -11.92 13.81 -9.59
CA ASP A 29 -12.01 15.20 -9.17
C ASP A 29 -12.07 15.31 -7.63
N SER A 30 -11.29 16.23 -7.08
CA SER A 30 -11.13 16.41 -5.62
C SER A 30 -10.55 15.19 -4.86
N GLU A 31 -9.94 14.24 -5.56
CA GLU A 31 -9.17 13.16 -4.93
C GLU A 31 -7.69 13.53 -4.89
N GLU A 32 -7.10 13.47 -3.70
CA GLU A 32 -5.72 13.86 -3.45
C GLU A 32 -4.95 12.69 -2.86
N ILE A 33 -3.72 12.48 -3.32
CA ILE A 33 -2.80 11.48 -2.73
C ILE A 33 -2.31 12.05 -1.42
N GLU A 34 -2.56 11.37 -0.31
CA GLU A 34 -2.08 11.75 1.01
C GLU A 34 -0.71 11.12 1.31
N LEU A 35 -0.56 9.85 0.94
CA LEU A 35 0.66 9.07 1.19
C LEU A 35 0.86 8.03 0.10
N GLY A 36 2.10 7.60 -0.11
CA GLY A 36 2.34 6.37 -0.84
C GLY A 36 3.63 5.68 -0.48
N PHE A 37 3.59 4.37 -0.59
CA PHE A 37 4.66 3.47 -0.21
C PHE A 37 4.96 2.54 -1.36
N LYS A 38 6.25 2.38 -1.68
CA LYS A 38 6.70 1.41 -2.65
C LYS A 38 7.29 0.22 -1.93
N LEU A 39 6.77 -0.96 -2.23
CA LEU A 39 7.22 -2.21 -1.70
C LEU A 39 7.79 -3.07 -2.82
N ILE A 40 9.13 -3.11 -2.94
CA ILE A 40 9.84 -3.81 -4.01
C ILE A 40 9.37 -3.32 -5.39
N ARG A 41 8.35 -3.99 -5.97
CA ARG A 41 7.72 -3.67 -7.27
C ARG A 41 6.36 -3.00 -7.13
N ASP A 42 5.66 -3.26 -6.03
CA ASP A 42 4.29 -2.81 -5.83
C ASP A 42 4.27 -1.40 -5.23
N THR A 43 3.19 -0.67 -5.48
CA THR A 43 2.97 0.67 -4.90
C THR A 43 1.60 0.74 -4.23
N PHE A 44 1.61 1.16 -2.98
CA PHE A 44 0.42 1.48 -2.20
C PHE A 44 0.25 2.99 -2.23
N ILE A 45 -0.91 3.47 -2.65
CA ILE A 45 -1.22 4.89 -2.71
C ILE A 45 -2.47 5.11 -1.87
N PHE A 46 -2.32 5.87 -0.81
CA PHE A 46 -3.40 6.28 0.06
C PHE A 46 -3.87 7.66 -0.40
N THR A 47 -5.12 7.74 -0.83
CA THR A 47 -5.78 9.01 -1.17
C THR A 47 -6.70 9.41 -0.04
N ASN A 48 -7.32 10.59 -0.11
CA ASN A 48 -8.40 10.96 0.80
C ASN A 48 -9.70 10.13 0.61
N LYS A 49 -9.79 9.26 -0.41
CA LYS A 49 -11.02 8.49 -0.73
C LYS A 49 -10.84 6.97 -0.69
N ARG A 50 -9.66 6.45 -1.06
CA ARG A 50 -9.42 5.02 -1.24
C ARG A 50 -7.94 4.66 -1.18
N LEU A 51 -7.69 3.39 -0.92
CA LEU A 51 -6.41 2.75 -1.19
C LEU A 51 -6.36 2.34 -2.65
N ILE A 52 -5.31 2.76 -3.36
CA ILE A 52 -4.98 2.27 -4.70
C ILE A 52 -3.74 1.37 -4.57
N LEU A 53 -3.87 0.12 -5.00
CA LEU A 53 -2.74 -0.80 -5.13
C LEU A 53 -2.34 -0.90 -6.60
N VAL A 54 -1.04 -0.69 -6.83
CA VAL A 54 -0.41 -0.89 -8.13
C VAL A 54 0.49 -2.11 -8.02
N ASP A 55 0.08 -3.21 -8.65
CA ASP A 55 0.79 -4.49 -8.62
C ASP A 55 1.44 -4.73 -9.98
N VAL A 56 2.76 -4.83 -10.02
CA VAL A 56 3.52 -5.05 -11.25
C VAL A 56 3.81 -6.54 -11.41
N GLN A 57 3.08 -7.16 -12.32
CA GLN A 57 3.07 -8.61 -12.55
C GLN A 57 4.02 -9.03 -13.67
N GLY A 58 4.46 -10.30 -13.58
CA GLY A 58 5.26 -10.96 -14.61
C GLY A 58 6.77 -10.74 -14.46
N LEU A 59 7.53 -11.58 -15.17
CA LEU A 59 9.00 -11.57 -15.12
C LEU A 59 9.59 -10.25 -15.66
N THR A 60 8.98 -9.72 -16.72
CA THR A 60 9.38 -8.46 -17.38
C THR A 60 8.72 -7.22 -16.78
N GLY A 61 7.75 -7.38 -15.88
CA GLY A 61 6.96 -6.28 -15.33
C GLY A 61 6.06 -5.57 -16.34
N SER A 62 5.77 -6.19 -17.48
CA SER A 62 4.96 -5.57 -18.56
C SER A 62 3.47 -5.49 -18.25
N LYS A 63 2.99 -6.24 -17.24
CA LYS A 63 1.60 -6.23 -16.82
C LYS A 63 1.48 -5.50 -15.50
N THR A 64 0.55 -4.55 -15.40
CA THR A 64 0.28 -3.82 -14.16
C THR A 64 -1.20 -3.89 -13.83
N GLU A 65 -1.54 -4.34 -12.63
CA GLU A 65 -2.89 -4.30 -12.08
C GLU A 65 -3.04 -3.04 -11.20
N TYR A 66 -4.12 -2.29 -11.42
CA TYR A 66 -4.51 -1.16 -10.59
C TYR A 66 -5.79 -1.51 -9.86
N LYS A 67 -5.72 -1.65 -8.54
CA LYS A 67 -6.85 -2.04 -7.69
C LYS A 67 -7.25 -0.91 -6.77
N SER A 68 -8.49 -0.46 -6.90
CA SER A 68 -9.07 0.59 -6.06
C SER A 68 -9.94 -0.02 -4.97
N ILE A 69 -9.68 0.35 -3.71
CA ILE A 69 -10.41 -0.15 -2.55
C ILE A 69 -10.85 1.04 -1.70
N SER A 70 -12.15 1.31 -1.71
CA SER A 70 -12.73 2.34 -0.86
C SER A 70 -12.47 2.02 0.61
N TYR A 71 -12.09 3.00 1.41
CA TYR A 71 -11.89 2.79 2.85
C TYR A 71 -13.13 2.24 3.55
N LYS A 72 -14.34 2.64 3.12
CA LYS A 72 -15.60 2.12 3.65
C LYS A 72 -15.78 0.62 3.43
N SER A 73 -15.13 0.07 2.41
CA SER A 73 -15.19 -1.36 2.09
C SER A 73 -14.15 -2.18 2.84
N ILE A 74 -13.15 -1.56 3.49
CA ILE A 74 -12.19 -2.30 4.30
C ILE A 74 -12.85 -2.66 5.63
N SER A 75 -13.14 -3.94 5.84
CA SER A 75 -13.79 -4.39 7.07
C SER A 75 -12.80 -4.66 8.19
N ARG A 76 -11.65 -5.23 7.84
CA ARG A 76 -10.58 -5.62 8.78
C ARG A 76 -9.22 -5.42 8.13
N PHE A 77 -8.21 -5.16 8.95
CA PHE A 77 -6.81 -5.19 8.56
C PHE A 77 -5.99 -5.78 9.71
N SER A 78 -4.84 -6.36 9.38
CA SER A 78 -3.89 -6.90 10.35
C SER A 78 -2.48 -6.71 9.82
N ILE A 79 -1.56 -6.31 10.71
CA ILE A 79 -0.12 -6.27 10.44
C ILE A 79 0.53 -7.28 11.37
N GLU A 80 1.28 -8.20 10.78
CA GLU A 80 2.09 -9.19 11.49
C GLU A 80 3.54 -8.75 11.36
N THR A 81 4.21 -8.44 12.47
CA THR A 81 5.60 -7.95 12.43
C THR A 81 6.59 -9.11 12.31
N ALA A 82 7.70 -8.88 11.62
CA ALA A 82 8.78 -9.84 11.52
C ALA A 82 9.35 -10.20 12.92
N GLY A 83 9.43 -11.48 13.25
CA GLY A 83 10.03 -11.95 14.50
C GLY A 83 11.57 -11.90 14.48
N THR A 84 12.21 -12.40 15.55
CA THR A 84 13.68 -12.47 15.63
C THR A 84 14.27 -13.36 14.52
N PHE A 85 13.55 -14.43 14.14
CA PHE A 85 13.96 -15.40 13.12
C PHE A 85 13.21 -15.27 11.78
N ASP A 86 12.08 -14.55 11.77
CA ASP A 86 11.36 -14.27 10.53
C ASP A 86 11.87 -12.94 9.94
N LEU A 87 12.10 -12.90 8.64
CA LEU A 87 12.62 -11.72 7.94
C LEU A 87 11.50 -10.86 7.35
N GLU A 88 10.26 -11.34 7.40
CA GLU A 88 9.14 -10.76 6.70
C GLU A 88 8.01 -10.36 7.66
N ALA A 89 7.56 -9.10 7.57
CA ALA A 89 6.31 -8.65 8.15
C ALA A 89 5.19 -8.82 7.12
N GLU A 90 3.92 -8.86 7.51
CA GLU A 90 2.82 -9.17 6.61
C GLU A 90 1.59 -8.30 6.88
N LEU A 91 1.08 -7.63 5.85
CA LEU A 91 -0.19 -6.88 5.86
C LEU A 91 -1.27 -7.74 5.23
N LYS A 92 -2.38 -7.86 5.97
CA LYS A 92 -3.61 -8.51 5.54
C LYS A 92 -4.72 -7.48 5.55
N ILE A 93 -5.48 -7.38 4.46
CA ILE A 93 -6.67 -6.52 4.36
C ILE A 93 -7.84 -7.37 3.90
N TRP A 94 -8.97 -7.26 4.59
CA TRP A 94 -10.23 -7.87 4.22
C TRP A 94 -11.18 -6.80 3.68
N VAL A 95 -11.73 -7.06 2.51
CA VAL A 95 -12.75 -6.22 1.88
C VAL A 95 -14.12 -6.84 2.16
N SER A 96 -15.05 -6.01 2.63
CA SER A 96 -16.43 -6.38 2.92
C SER A 96 -16.52 -7.62 3.82
N SER A 97 -17.37 -8.58 3.49
CA SER A 97 -17.61 -9.79 4.28
C SER A 97 -16.73 -10.98 3.90
N GLU A 98 -15.62 -10.76 3.19
CA GLU A 98 -14.73 -11.86 2.78
C GLU A 98 -14.19 -12.63 3.99
N THR A 99 -14.09 -13.96 3.85
CA THR A 99 -13.58 -14.85 4.90
C THR A 99 -12.07 -14.85 4.95
N GLN A 100 -11.41 -14.81 3.79
CA GLN A 100 -9.96 -14.71 3.64
C GLN A 100 -9.55 -13.26 3.32
N PRO A 101 -8.31 -12.85 3.63
CA PRO A 101 -7.87 -11.50 3.29
C PRO A 101 -7.79 -11.32 1.78
N SER A 102 -8.49 -10.31 1.26
CA SER A 102 -8.49 -9.89 -0.15
C SER A 102 -7.10 -9.47 -0.62
N ILE A 103 -6.29 -8.95 0.31
CA ILE A 103 -4.92 -8.54 0.06
C ILE A 103 -4.03 -9.13 1.14
N LYS A 104 -2.96 -9.78 0.70
CA LYS A 104 -1.89 -10.29 1.54
C LYS A 104 -0.57 -9.85 0.93
N LYS A 105 0.20 -9.01 1.63
CA LYS A 105 1.46 -8.44 1.13
C LYS A 105 2.53 -8.52 2.21
N GLN A 106 3.70 -9.04 1.84
CA GLN A 106 4.83 -9.25 2.74
C GLN A 106 5.85 -8.11 2.58
N PHE A 107 6.32 -7.58 3.70
CA PHE A 107 7.31 -6.53 3.84
C PHE A 107 8.60 -7.14 4.34
N ASN A 108 9.74 -6.76 3.77
CA ASN A 108 11.03 -7.10 4.39
C ASN A 108 11.29 -6.21 5.61
N LYS A 109 12.19 -6.64 6.51
CA LYS A 109 12.65 -5.84 7.68
C LYS A 109 13.12 -4.42 7.36
N SER A 110 13.38 -4.08 6.10
CA SER A 110 13.77 -2.74 5.66
C SER A 110 12.60 -1.75 5.71
N VAL A 111 11.36 -2.24 5.61
CA VAL A 111 10.15 -1.44 5.76
C VAL A 111 9.67 -1.59 7.20
N ASN A 112 10.10 -0.69 8.08
CA ASN A 112 9.54 -0.60 9.43
C ASN A 112 8.12 -0.04 9.34
N VAL A 113 7.14 -0.86 9.74
CA VAL A 113 5.72 -0.51 9.93
C VAL A 113 5.42 -0.24 11.39
#